data_AF-A0A453QT11-F1
#
_entry.id   AF-A0A453QT11-F1
#
_cell.length_a   1.000
_cell.length_b   1.000
_cell.length_c   1.000
_cell.angle_alpha   90.00
_cell.angle_beta   90.00
_cell.angle_gamma   90.00
#
_symmetry.space_group_name_H-M   'P 1'
#
loop_
_entity.id
_entity.type
_entity.pdbx_description
1 polymer ?
#
loop_
_entity_poly.entity_id
_entity_poly.type
_entity_poly.pdbx_seq_one_letter_code
_entity_poly.pdbx_strand_id
1 'polypeptide(L)' 'NFVLTFHFWLWWQSINLDWWCVYLVVQVKEFVKAYNALHEMGFTSRNVPELLAMHDNDPDKVIQHLLSTT' A
#
# COMPACT_ATOMS: atom_id res chain seq x y z
N ASN A 1 21.23 12.68 32.55
CA ASN A 1 20.54 13.39 31.45
C ASN A 1 20.63 12.67 30.11
N PHE A 2 21.79 12.19 29.66
CA PHE A 2 21.94 11.45 28.37
C PHE A 2 21.19 10.09 28.29
N VAL A 3 21.16 9.33 29.40
CA VAL A 3 20.52 8.00 29.43
C VAL A 3 19.00 8.07 29.26
N LEU A 4 18.35 9.10 29.82
CA LEU A 4 16.90 9.28 29.72
C LEU A 4 16.47 9.70 28.32
N THR A 5 17.23 10.57 27.65
CA THR A 5 16.96 10.95 26.27
C THR A 5 17.14 9.79 25.30
N PHE A 6 18.13 8.92 25.54
CA PHE A 6 18.35 7.74 24.72
C PHE A 6 17.23 6.69 24.90
N HIS A 7 16.79 6.46 26.14
CA HIS A 7 15.68 5.56 26.43
C HIS A 7 14.35 6.06 25.85
N PHE A 8 14.10 7.38 25.92
CA PHE A 8 12.92 8.00 25.32
C PHE A 8 12.93 7.90 23.78
N TRP A 9 14.10 8.08 23.15
CA TRP A 9 14.25 7.94 21.70
C TRP A 9 13.99 6.51 21.21
N LEU A 10 14.54 5.50 21.90
CA LEU A 10 14.28 4.10 21.55
C LEU A 10 12.81 3.71 21.72
N TRP A 11 12.17 4.20 22.79
CA TRP A 11 10.74 3.99 23.01
C TRP A 11 9.88 4.64 21.92
N TRP A 12 10.22 5.88 21.52
CA TRP A 12 9.58 6.58 20.41
C TRP A 12 9.72 5.83 19.08
N GLN A 13 10.91 5.25 18.82
CA GLN A 13 11.16 4.46 17.62
C GLN A 13 10.33 3.16 17.60
N SER A 14 10.18 2.49 18.75
CA SER A 14 9.35 1.29 18.89
C SER A 14 7.88 1.57 18.57
N ILE A 15 7.32 2.66 19.08
CA ILE A 15 5.93 3.07 18.81
C ILE A 15 5.74 3.42 17.33
N ASN A 16 6.72 4.10 16.73
CA ASN A 16 6.68 4.38 15.29
C ASN A 16 6.72 3.09 14.48
N LEU A 17 7.55 2.10 14.83
CA LEU A 17 7.57 0.81 14.13
C LEU A 17 6.23 0.07 14.21
N ASP A 18 5.57 0.06 15.37
CA ASP A 18 4.24 -0.54 15.51
C ASP A 18 3.21 0.15 14.60
N TRP A 19 3.19 1.49 14.58
CA TRP A 19 2.29 2.24 13.70
C TRP A 19 2.60 1.99 12.22
N TRP A 20 3.88 1.98 11.85
CA TRP A 20 4.33 1.69 10.49
C TRP A 20 3.96 0.26 10.06
N CYS A 21 4.05 -0.72 10.95
CA CYS A 21 3.59 -2.07 10.70
C CYS A 21 2.08 -2.10 10.43
N VAL A 22 1.26 -1.46 11.27
CA VAL A 22 -0.19 -1.38 11.06
C VAL A 22 -0.51 -0.69 9.73
N TYR A 23 0.15 0.43 9.44
CA TYR A 23 -0.03 1.17 8.20
C TYR A 23 0.34 0.34 6.97
N LEU A 24 1.49 -0.35 7.00
CA LEU A 24 1.94 -1.20 5.91
C LEU A 24 1.01 -2.39 5.69
N VAL A 25 0.49 -3.01 6.75
CA VAL A 25 -0.50 -4.09 6.65
C VAL A 25 -1.79 -3.61 6.00
N VAL A 26 -2.26 -2.40 6.32
CA VAL A 26 -3.45 -1.80 5.70
C VAL A 26 -3.20 -1.56 4.20
N GLN A 27 -2.07 -0.95 3.85
CA GLN A 27 -1.71 -0.66 2.46
C GLN A 27 -1.61 -1.94 1.60
N VAL A 28 -0.98 -3.00 2.12
CA VAL A 28 -0.87 -4.28 1.39
C VAL A 28 -2.24 -4.94 1.19
N LYS A 29 -3.13 -4.86 2.18
CA LYS A 29 -4.49 -5.42 2.06
C LYS A 29 -5.30 -4.73 0.97
N GLU A 30 -5.24 -3.40 0.90
CA GLU A 30 -5.94 -2.63 -0.13
C GLU A 30 -5.39 -2.97 -1.52
N PHE A 31 -4.07 -3.08 -1.68
CA PHE A 31 -3.45 -3.54 -2.93
C PHE A 31 -3.94 -4.92 -3.36
N VAL A 32 -3.93 -5.91 -2.45
CA VAL A 32 -4.35 -7.29 -2.78
C VAL A 32 -5.83 -7.33 -3.18
N LYS A 33 -6.68 -6.55 -2.50
CA LYS A 33 -8.11 -6.46 -2.81
C LYS A 33 -8.34 -5.87 -4.19
N ALA A 34 -7.68 -4.76 -4.51
CA ALA A 34 -7.80 -4.11 -5.81
C ALA A 34 -7.22 -4.97 -6.94
N TYR A 35 -6.10 -5.65 -6.71
CA TYR A 35 -5.51 -6.59 -7.65
C TYR A 35 -6.44 -7.78 -7.94
N ASN A 36 -7.03 -8.39 -6.90
CA ASN A 36 -7.98 -9.49 -7.08
C ASN A 36 -9.23 -9.05 -7.84
N ALA A 37 -9.78 -7.87 -7.54
CA ALA A 37 -10.92 -7.33 -8.28
C ALA A 37 -10.63 -7.19 -9.78
N LEU A 38 -9.45 -6.65 -10.12
CA LEU A 38 -9.01 -6.53 -11.52
C LEU A 38 -8.78 -7.90 -12.18
N HIS A 39 -8.22 -8.85 -11.43
CA HIS A 39 -8.00 -10.21 -11.91
C HIS A 39 -9.32 -10.95 -12.20
N GLU A 40 -10.32 -10.83 -11.32
CA GLU A 40 -11.66 -11.37 -11.52
C GLU A 40 -12.39 -10.73 -12.72
N MET A 41 -12.10 -9.47 -13.03
CA MET A 41 -12.60 -8.78 -14.22
C MET A 41 -11.87 -9.19 -15.52
N GLY A 42 -10.81 -10.01 -15.44
CA GLY A 42 -10.04 -10.48 -16.58
C GLY A 42 -8.80 -9.63 -16.92
N PHE A 43 -8.52 -8.58 -16.15
CA PHE A 43 -7.30 -7.79 -16.30
C PHE A 43 -6.10 -8.54 -15.68
N THR A 44 -5.54 -9.47 -16.45
CA THR A 44 -4.34 -10.24 -16.08
C THR A 44 -3.03 -9.60 -16.58
N SER A 45 -3.10 -8.36 -17.05
CA SER A 45 -1.98 -7.67 -17.68
C SER A 45 -0.86 -7.40 -16.66
N ARG A 46 0.40 -7.55 -17.08
CA ARG A 46 1.59 -7.39 -16.22
C ARG A 46 1.73 -5.97 -15.65
N ASN A 47 1.05 -4.99 -16.26
CA ASN A 47 1.12 -3.59 -15.87
C ASN A 47 0.12 -3.23 -14.76
N VAL A 48 -0.81 -4.13 -14.42
CA VAL A 48 -1.83 -3.90 -13.37
C VAL A 48 -1.22 -3.56 -11.99
N PRO A 49 -0.19 -4.27 -11.49
CA PRO A 49 0.45 -3.93 -10.22
C PRO A 49 1.07 -2.53 -10.21
N GLU A 50 1.66 -2.14 -11.34
CA GLU A 50 2.35 -0.85 -11.49
C GLU A 50 1.33 0.30 -11.55
N LEU A 51 0.24 0.11 -12.28
CA LEU A 51 -0.88 1.06 -12.30
C LEU A 51 -1.55 1.19 -10.94
N LEU A 52 -1.75 0.09 -10.20
CA LEU A 52 -2.27 0.14 -8.83
C LEU A 52 -1.37 0.95 -7.91
N ALA A 53 -0.05 0.76 -8.00
CA ALA A 53 0.91 1.56 -7.23
C ALA A 53 0.89 3.04 -7.61
N MET A 54 0.64 3.38 -8.87
CA MET A 54 0.54 4.77 -9.36
C MET A 54 -0.80 5.45 -9.01
N HIS A 55 -1.85 4.68 -8.76
CA HIS A 55 -3.21 5.17 -8.55
C HIS A 55 -3.73 4.95 -7.12
N ASP A 56 -2.84 4.89 -6.12
CA ASP A 56 -3.18 4.74 -4.69
C ASP A 56 -4.00 3.46 -4.39
N ASN A 57 -3.76 2.38 -5.14
CA ASN A 57 -4.52 1.13 -5.06
C ASN A 57 -6.01 1.27 -5.39
N ASP A 58 -6.41 2.32 -6.11
CA ASP A 58 -7.79 2.55 -6.53
C ASP A 58 -8.10 1.76 -7.82
N PRO A 59 -8.90 0.67 -7.74
CA PRO A 59 -9.16 -0.17 -8.91
C PRO A 59 -9.95 0.57 -9.98
N ASP A 60 -10.87 1.47 -9.63
CA ASP A 60 -11.70 2.22 -10.58
C ASP A 60 -10.85 3.12 -11.50
N LYS A 61 -9.87 3.86 -10.93
CA LYS A 61 -8.92 4.66 -11.71
C LYS A 61 -8.09 3.80 -12.65
N VAL A 62 -7.63 2.64 -12.17
CA VAL A 62 -6.85 1.69 -12.97
C VAL A 62 -7.68 1.12 -14.12
N ILE A 63 -8.94 0.74 -13.86
CA ILE A 63 -9.89 0.27 -14.88
C ILE A 63 -10.09 1.35 -15.94
N GLN A 64 -10.36 2.60 -15.53
CA GLN A 64 -10.52 3.71 -16.46
C GLN A 64 -9.29 3.89 -17.35
N HIS A 65 -8.08 3.81 -16.78
CA HIS A 65 -6.83 3.92 -17.54
C HIS A 65 -6.63 2.75 -18.51
N LEU A 66 -6.92 1.52 -18.08
CA LEU A 66 -6.80 0.32 -18.91
C LEU A 66 -7.80 0.34 -20.08
N LEU A 67 -9.04 0.77 -19.83
CA LEU A 67 -10.08 0.91 -20.84
C LEU A 67 -9.83 2.09 -21.80
N SER A 68 -9.22 3.18 -21.33
CA SER A 68 -8.87 4.32 -22.20
C SER A 68 -7.68 4.05 -23.12
N THR A 69 -6.87 3.05 -22.76
CA THR A 69 -5.64 2.69 -23.49
C THR A 69 -5.86 1.53 -24.47
N THR A 70 -7.08 0.96 -24.50
CA THR A 70 -7.52 -0.09 -25.43
C THR A 70 -8.31 0.52 -26.57
#